data_AF-A0A8J6I2Z4-F1
#
_entry.id   AF-A0A8J6I2Z4-F1
#
_cell.length_a   1.000
_cell.length_b   1.000
_cell.length_c   1.000
_cell.angle_alpha   90.00
_cell.angle_beta   90.00
_cell.angle_gamma   90.00
#
_symmetry.space_group_name_H-M   'P 1'
#
loop_
_entity.id
_entity.type
_entity.pdbx_description
1 polymer ?
#
loop_
_entity_poly.entity_id
_entity_poly.type
_entity_poly.pdbx_seq_one_letter_code
_entity_poly.pdbx_strand_id
1 'polypeptide(L)'
;MATASLDLGSAVAPPAPRSVGSVSLDLSAPPASPEPSAPTAPEPAARSPRRTAEAAAVPVRRVQSGRPEILTGKAPVVTLTRLQSGVGALTITAACSEAVGDLRLGCAYRLRVGSSSAVQLESGLTIAPPGTTRPILRAARERFETVTVDLRQVREVDRLLFYAFSASGGEIAWGGTLTVTTLGGGRLEIPMDAPKSLGVTPLATVYNVDGELVVRAEPREVGPTVREVCLAFGFDRIAWLDPRTPVA
;
A
#
# COMPACT_ATOMS: atom_id res chain seq x y z
N MET A 1 -22.78 51.56 7.90
CA MET A 1 -21.44 52.17 7.87
C MET A 1 -20.69 51.75 9.13
N ALA A 2 -19.75 50.82 9.00
CA ALA A 2 -18.67 50.59 9.96
C ALA A 2 -17.50 50.04 9.14
N THR A 3 -16.39 50.76 9.20
CA THR A 3 -15.22 50.67 8.33
C THR A 3 -14.22 49.61 8.80
N ALA A 4 -13.46 49.12 7.83
CA ALA A 4 -12.45 48.07 7.91
C ALA A 4 -11.22 48.44 8.75
N SER A 5 -10.49 47.40 9.18
CA SER A 5 -9.02 47.42 9.20
C SER A 5 -8.50 45.99 9.06
N LEU A 6 -7.95 45.71 7.87
CA LEU A 6 -7.04 44.60 7.62
C LEU A 6 -5.65 45.04 8.05
N ASP A 7 -4.97 44.23 8.85
CA ASP A 7 -3.55 44.39 9.16
C ASP A 7 -2.77 43.26 8.47
N LEU A 8 -1.89 43.63 7.54
CA LEU A 8 -1.00 42.76 6.77
C LEU A 8 0.42 43.02 7.25
N GLY A 9 0.83 42.31 8.30
CA GLY A 9 2.14 42.44 8.92
C GLY A 9 3.16 41.43 8.41
N SER A 10 4.06 41.94 7.55
CA SER A 10 5.50 41.64 7.48
C SER A 10 5.99 40.25 7.03
N ALA A 11 6.50 40.23 5.80
CA ALA A 11 7.36 39.19 5.25
C ALA A 11 8.79 39.28 5.84
N VAL A 12 9.35 38.15 6.26
CA VAL A 12 10.77 38.01 6.64
C VAL A 12 11.46 37.03 5.70
N ALA A 13 12.66 37.42 5.29
CA ALA A 13 13.43 36.97 4.13
C ALA A 13 13.91 35.50 4.15
N PRO A 14 14.19 34.91 2.97
CA PRO A 14 14.75 33.57 2.86
C PRO A 14 16.27 33.56 3.16
N PRO A 15 16.81 32.46 3.72
CA PRO A 15 18.24 32.28 3.93
C PRO A 15 19.00 32.01 2.63
N ALA A 16 20.18 32.62 2.51
CA ALA A 16 21.09 32.49 1.37
C ALA A 16 21.64 31.05 1.18
N PRO A 17 21.84 30.59 -0.06
CA PRO A 17 22.44 29.29 -0.35
C PRO A 17 23.96 29.30 -0.10
N ARG A 18 24.44 28.23 0.55
CA ARG A 18 25.87 27.98 0.79
C ARG A 18 26.55 27.49 -0.49
N SER A 19 27.72 28.08 -0.75
CA SER A 19 28.60 27.79 -1.89
C SER A 19 29.04 26.32 -1.91
N VAL A 20 28.90 25.69 -3.09
CA VAL A 20 29.36 24.34 -3.38
C VAL A 20 30.86 24.39 -3.66
N GLY A 21 31.66 23.64 -2.91
CA GLY A 21 33.09 23.50 -3.15
C GLY A 21 33.35 22.70 -4.43
N SER A 22 34.03 23.33 -5.38
CA SER A 22 34.60 22.66 -6.55
C SER A 22 35.77 21.79 -6.11
N VAL A 23 35.70 20.48 -6.38
CA VAL A 23 36.88 19.61 -6.36
C VAL A 23 37.16 19.21 -7.79
N SER A 24 38.21 19.82 -8.33
CA SER A 24 38.70 19.63 -9.68
C SER A 24 39.13 18.18 -9.90
N LEU A 25 38.66 17.60 -11.02
CA LEU A 25 39.25 16.42 -11.63
C LEU A 25 40.66 16.78 -12.13
N ASP A 26 41.65 15.97 -11.76
CA ASP A 26 42.95 15.91 -12.42
C ASP A 26 43.02 14.64 -13.27
N LEU A 27 43.30 14.82 -14.56
CA LEU A 27 43.44 13.81 -15.59
C LEU A 27 44.77 14.06 -16.30
N SER A 28 45.82 13.40 -15.85
CA SER A 28 47.11 13.26 -16.55
C SER A 28 47.67 11.88 -16.18
N ALA A 29 47.49 10.81 -16.96
CA ALA A 29 48.20 10.40 -18.18
C ALA A 29 49.10 9.15 -17.89
N PRO A 30 49.32 8.24 -18.87
CA PRO A 30 49.69 6.82 -18.68
C PRO A 30 51.16 6.53 -19.12
N PRO A 31 51.57 5.27 -19.42
CA PRO A 31 51.74 4.10 -18.56
C PRO A 31 53.22 3.66 -18.48
N ALA A 32 53.58 2.83 -17.49
CA ALA A 32 54.81 2.03 -17.55
C ALA A 32 54.51 0.57 -17.16
N SER A 33 54.97 -0.34 -18.00
CA SER A 33 55.02 -1.80 -17.82
C SER A 33 56.28 -2.28 -18.54
N PRO A 34 56.79 -3.50 -18.31
CA PRO A 34 56.69 -4.39 -17.14
C PRO A 34 58.08 -4.92 -16.71
N GLU A 35 58.21 -5.51 -15.52
CA GLU A 35 59.24 -6.53 -15.27
C GLU A 35 58.70 -7.70 -14.43
N PRO A 36 59.22 -8.93 -14.67
CA PRO A 36 58.56 -10.18 -14.32
C PRO A 36 59.10 -10.77 -13.01
N SER A 37 58.23 -11.00 -12.04
CA SER A 37 58.55 -11.81 -10.85
C SER A 37 57.83 -13.15 -10.91
N ALA A 38 58.62 -14.18 -10.64
CA ALA A 38 58.38 -15.61 -10.79
C ALA A 38 57.14 -16.18 -10.07
N PRO A 39 56.66 -17.38 -10.46
CA PRO A 39 55.42 -17.95 -9.96
C PRO A 39 55.61 -18.63 -8.58
N THR A 40 54.94 -18.11 -7.57
CA THR A 40 54.74 -18.82 -6.30
C THR A 40 53.57 -19.79 -6.45
N ALA A 41 53.84 -21.07 -6.22
CA ALA A 41 52.85 -22.15 -6.25
C ALA A 41 51.68 -21.90 -5.28
N PRO A 42 50.42 -22.10 -5.68
CA PRO A 42 49.30 -22.07 -4.76
C PRO A 42 49.20 -23.41 -4.01
N GLU A 43 49.33 -23.30 -2.71
CA GLU A 43 49.02 -24.32 -1.71
C GLU A 43 47.54 -24.74 -1.82
N PRO A 44 47.20 -26.05 -1.77
CA PRO A 44 45.83 -26.51 -1.89
C PRO A 44 45.06 -26.20 -0.60
N ALA A 45 44.37 -25.06 -0.59
CA ALA A 45 43.40 -24.72 0.44
C ALA A 45 42.33 -25.82 0.52
N ALA A 46 42.32 -26.53 1.64
CA ALA A 46 41.32 -27.53 1.98
C ALA A 46 39.92 -26.92 1.83
N ARG A 47 39.15 -27.45 0.86
CA ARG A 47 37.75 -27.10 0.67
C ARG A 47 36.97 -27.55 1.90
N SER A 48 36.68 -26.60 2.80
CA SER A 48 35.63 -26.80 3.79
C SER A 48 34.33 -27.13 3.04
N PRO A 49 33.58 -28.17 3.42
CA PRO A 49 32.29 -28.45 2.81
C PRO A 49 31.38 -27.25 3.07
N ARG A 50 31.02 -26.52 2.01
CA ARG A 50 29.90 -25.59 2.00
C ARG A 50 28.64 -26.43 2.28
N ARG A 51 28.35 -26.61 3.56
CA ARG A 51 27.04 -27.04 4.03
C ARG A 51 26.12 -25.88 3.72
N THR A 52 25.48 -25.92 2.56
CA THR A 52 24.32 -25.11 2.23
C THR A 52 23.31 -25.38 3.33
N ALA A 53 23.29 -24.52 4.35
CA ALA A 53 22.19 -24.43 5.27
C ALA A 53 21.02 -23.94 4.42
N GLU A 54 20.29 -24.90 3.85
CA GLU A 54 18.96 -24.72 3.32
C GLU A 54 18.16 -24.13 4.48
N ALA A 55 18.01 -22.80 4.47
CA ALA A 55 17.31 -22.06 5.50
C ALA A 55 15.94 -22.73 5.65
N ALA A 56 15.72 -23.38 6.79
CA ALA A 56 14.48 -24.09 7.06
C ALA A 56 13.33 -23.13 6.77
N ALA A 57 12.57 -23.43 5.70
CA ALA A 57 11.55 -22.52 5.20
C ALA A 57 10.50 -22.35 6.30
N VAL A 58 10.41 -21.13 6.84
CA VAL A 58 9.38 -20.80 7.83
C VAL A 58 8.03 -21.04 7.15
N PRO A 59 7.14 -21.86 7.72
CA PRO A 59 5.87 -22.18 7.09
C PRO A 59 5.04 -20.91 6.91
N VAL A 60 4.68 -20.62 5.66
CA VAL A 60 3.85 -19.47 5.30
C VAL A 60 2.38 -19.82 5.57
N ARG A 61 1.72 -19.03 6.40
CA ARG A 61 0.27 -19.15 6.67
C ARG A 61 -0.52 -18.85 5.40
N ARG A 62 -1.39 -19.79 5.00
CA ARG A 62 -2.18 -19.72 3.76
C ARG A 62 -3.67 -19.90 4.00
N VAL A 63 -4.46 -19.19 3.21
CA VAL A 63 -5.93 -19.25 3.24
C VAL A 63 -6.44 -20.59 2.79
N GLN A 64 -7.23 -21.23 3.64
CA GLN A 64 -7.94 -22.47 3.33
C GLN A 64 -9.37 -22.17 2.85
N SER A 65 -9.83 -22.89 1.84
CA SER A 65 -11.23 -22.83 1.43
C SER A 65 -12.15 -23.43 2.49
N GLY A 66 -13.33 -22.83 2.68
CA GLY A 66 -14.36 -23.34 3.58
C GLY A 66 -14.16 -23.03 5.07
N ARG A 67 -13.08 -22.34 5.45
CA ARG A 67 -12.89 -21.83 6.81
C ARG A 67 -12.50 -20.36 6.78
N PRO A 68 -13.20 -19.48 7.51
CA PRO A 68 -12.80 -18.09 7.60
C PRO A 68 -11.48 -17.99 8.38
N GLU A 69 -10.57 -17.17 7.87
CA GLU A 69 -9.30 -16.91 8.52
C GLU A 69 -9.25 -15.48 9.03
N ILE A 70 -9.13 -15.35 10.35
CA ILE A 70 -9.14 -14.05 11.02
C ILE A 70 -7.71 -13.51 11.10
N LEU A 71 -7.50 -12.28 10.63
CA LEU A 71 -6.25 -11.57 10.80
C LEU A 71 -6.37 -10.66 12.02
N THR A 72 -5.41 -10.79 12.92
CA THR A 72 -5.35 -10.02 14.18
C THR A 72 -3.97 -9.40 14.32
N GLY A 73 -3.78 -8.49 15.28
CA GLY A 73 -2.45 -7.94 15.55
C GLY A 73 -1.38 -9.01 15.87
N LYS A 74 -1.78 -10.18 16.37
CA LYS A 74 -0.87 -11.31 16.65
C LYS A 74 -0.53 -12.14 15.41
N ALA A 75 -1.44 -12.19 14.44
CA ALA A 75 -1.28 -12.92 13.19
C ALA A 75 -1.82 -12.09 12.03
N PRO A 76 -1.11 -10.99 11.66
CA PRO A 76 -1.67 -9.99 10.76
C PRO A 76 -1.51 -10.37 9.29
N VAL A 77 -0.62 -11.32 8.97
CA VAL A 77 -0.27 -11.66 7.59
C VAL A 77 -0.79 -13.03 7.20
N VAL A 78 -1.25 -13.14 5.95
CA VAL A 78 -1.61 -14.40 5.30
C VAL A 78 -1.32 -14.29 3.81
N THR A 79 -0.95 -15.41 3.20
CA THR A 79 -0.72 -15.49 1.76
C THR A 79 -1.88 -16.24 1.10
N LEU A 80 -2.46 -15.64 0.06
CA LEU A 80 -3.38 -16.34 -0.83
C LEU A 80 -2.59 -17.34 -1.68
N THR A 81 -3.17 -18.50 -1.96
CA THR A 81 -2.57 -19.43 -2.93
C THR A 81 -2.51 -18.81 -4.33
N ARG A 82 -1.62 -19.32 -5.20
CA ARG A 82 -1.61 -18.96 -6.63
C ARG A 82 -2.99 -19.03 -7.29
N LEU A 83 -3.77 -20.07 -7.00
CA LEU A 83 -5.12 -20.23 -7.54
C LEU A 83 -6.06 -19.11 -7.05
N GLN A 84 -6.05 -18.85 -5.75
CA GLN A 84 -6.85 -17.77 -5.13
C GLN A 84 -6.41 -16.38 -5.58
N SER A 85 -5.14 -16.20 -5.99
CA SER A 85 -4.58 -14.92 -6.42
C SER A 85 -4.76 -14.66 -7.93
N GLY A 86 -4.98 -15.70 -8.73
CA GLY A 86 -5.00 -15.59 -10.20
C GLY A 86 -6.34 -15.84 -10.87
N VAL A 87 -7.38 -16.23 -10.12
CA VAL A 87 -8.66 -16.66 -10.71
C VAL A 87 -9.83 -15.79 -10.23
N GLY A 88 -10.58 -15.26 -11.20
CA GLY A 88 -11.81 -14.54 -10.95
C GLY A 88 -11.56 -13.16 -10.34
N ALA A 89 -12.14 -12.92 -9.18
CA ALA A 89 -12.05 -11.64 -8.49
C ALA A 89 -11.76 -11.83 -6.99
N LEU A 90 -11.09 -10.84 -6.42
CA LEU A 90 -10.96 -10.64 -4.97
C LEU A 90 -11.97 -9.57 -4.57
N THR A 91 -12.92 -9.91 -3.70
CA THR A 91 -13.94 -8.98 -3.25
C THR A 91 -13.64 -8.56 -1.82
N ILE A 92 -13.51 -7.26 -1.60
CA ILE A 92 -13.25 -6.66 -0.31
C ILE A 92 -14.50 -5.90 0.10
N THR A 93 -15.12 -6.28 1.22
CA THR A 93 -16.38 -5.71 1.68
C THR A 93 -16.26 -5.26 3.13
N ALA A 94 -16.62 -4.01 3.41
CA ALA A 94 -16.73 -3.49 4.77
C ALA A 94 -18.13 -3.79 5.33
N ALA A 95 -18.27 -4.93 6.01
CA ALA A 95 -19.54 -5.35 6.61
C ALA A 95 -19.70 -4.70 7.99
N CYS A 96 -20.49 -3.64 8.06
CA CYS A 96 -20.74 -2.85 9.27
C CYS A 96 -22.24 -2.86 9.62
N SER A 97 -22.59 -2.68 10.90
CA SER A 97 -23.98 -2.45 11.27
C SER A 97 -24.43 -1.06 10.82
N GLU A 98 -25.74 -0.85 10.69
CA GLU A 98 -26.32 0.46 10.34
C GLU A 98 -25.95 1.55 11.37
N ALA A 99 -25.68 1.16 12.63
CA ALA A 99 -25.26 2.07 13.69
C ALA A 99 -23.89 2.73 13.44
N VAL A 100 -23.03 2.14 12.60
CA VAL A 100 -21.76 2.75 12.17
C VAL A 100 -22.03 3.91 11.19
N GLY A 101 -23.12 3.80 10.41
CA GLY A 101 -23.67 4.86 9.57
C GLY A 101 -22.78 5.28 8.40
N ASP A 102 -21.90 6.25 8.65
CA ASP A 102 -21.25 7.08 7.64
C ASP A 102 -19.90 6.53 7.12
N LEU A 103 -19.61 5.26 7.41
CA LEU A 103 -18.39 4.63 6.96
C LEU A 103 -18.36 4.50 5.42
N ARG A 104 -17.21 4.81 4.84
CA ARG A 104 -16.88 4.59 3.43
C ARG A 104 -15.60 3.77 3.32
N LEU A 105 -15.50 2.98 2.26
CA LEU A 105 -14.31 2.21 1.92
C LEU A 105 -13.60 2.87 0.74
N GLY A 106 -12.29 3.05 0.86
CA GLY A 106 -11.42 3.45 -0.23
C GLY A 106 -10.29 2.44 -0.42
N CYS A 107 -9.68 2.49 -1.60
CA CYS A 107 -8.51 1.69 -1.91
C CYS A 107 -7.49 2.54 -2.69
N ALA A 108 -6.36 2.83 -2.05
CA ALA A 108 -5.19 3.36 -2.73
C ALA A 108 -4.46 2.21 -3.43
N TYR A 109 -4.00 2.45 -4.65
CA TYR A 109 -3.37 1.42 -5.47
C TYR A 109 -2.12 1.94 -6.15
N ARG A 110 -1.21 1.01 -6.40
CA ARG A 110 -0.03 1.20 -7.24
C ARG A 110 0.05 0.05 -8.23
N LEU A 111 0.17 0.40 -9.50
CA LEU A 111 0.37 -0.54 -10.60
C LEU A 111 1.84 -0.62 -10.99
N ARG A 112 2.27 -1.74 -11.58
CA ARG A 112 3.66 -1.97 -12.00
C ARG A 112 4.15 -0.96 -13.04
N VAL A 113 3.25 -0.48 -13.91
CA VAL A 113 3.57 0.50 -14.97
C VAL A 113 3.54 1.94 -14.44
N GLY A 114 3.63 2.13 -13.12
CA GLY A 114 3.88 3.43 -12.50
C GLY A 114 2.65 4.29 -12.21
N SER A 115 1.44 3.80 -12.51
CA SER A 115 0.20 4.47 -12.12
C SER A 115 -0.09 4.26 -10.63
N SER A 116 -0.27 5.34 -9.90
CA SER A 116 -0.75 5.34 -8.52
C SER A 116 -1.92 6.30 -8.40
N SER A 117 -3.03 5.85 -7.82
CA SER A 117 -4.15 6.71 -7.47
C SER A 117 -4.98 6.00 -6.40
N ALA A 118 -6.24 6.39 -6.21
CA ALA A 118 -7.17 5.70 -5.34
C ALA A 118 -8.53 5.50 -6.03
N VAL A 119 -9.23 4.44 -5.63
CA VAL A 119 -10.65 4.27 -5.90
C VAL A 119 -11.44 4.54 -4.63
N GLN A 120 -12.45 5.38 -4.75
CA GLN A 120 -13.29 5.81 -3.65
C GLN A 120 -14.63 6.27 -4.23
N LEU A 121 -15.70 5.55 -3.88
CA LEU A 121 -17.05 5.84 -4.40
C LEU A 121 -17.47 7.28 -4.13
N GLU A 122 -17.20 7.78 -2.93
CA GLU A 122 -17.52 9.16 -2.49
C GLU A 122 -16.88 10.24 -3.38
N SER A 123 -15.69 9.98 -3.96
CA SER A 123 -14.99 10.92 -4.84
C SER A 123 -15.41 10.81 -6.31
N GLY A 124 -16.27 9.85 -6.66
CA GLY A 124 -16.60 9.51 -8.05
C GLY A 124 -15.55 8.66 -8.78
N LEU A 125 -14.34 8.49 -8.22
CA LEU A 125 -13.31 7.61 -8.75
C LEU A 125 -13.62 6.14 -8.42
N THR A 126 -14.53 5.55 -9.20
CA THR A 126 -15.06 4.20 -8.94
C THR A 126 -14.31 3.09 -9.65
N ILE A 127 -13.39 3.40 -10.57
CA ILE A 127 -12.63 2.41 -11.33
C ILE A 127 -11.14 2.76 -11.40
N ALA A 128 -10.30 1.73 -11.49
CA ALA A 128 -8.87 1.90 -11.77
C ALA A 128 -8.38 0.96 -12.89
N PRO A 129 -7.46 1.41 -13.75
CA PRO A 129 -7.09 2.81 -13.97
C PRO A 129 -8.29 3.69 -14.38
N PRO A 130 -8.26 5.02 -14.18
CA PRO A 130 -9.34 5.90 -14.63
C PRO A 130 -9.54 5.83 -16.15
N GLY A 131 -10.79 5.89 -16.62
CA GLY A 131 -11.12 5.92 -18.05
C GLY A 131 -10.92 4.60 -18.81
N THR A 132 -10.51 3.51 -18.15
CA THR A 132 -10.32 2.21 -18.81
C THR A 132 -11.65 1.48 -19.08
N THR A 133 -11.68 0.69 -20.15
CA THR A 133 -12.78 -0.26 -20.43
C THR A 133 -12.61 -1.60 -19.70
N ARG A 134 -11.40 -1.89 -19.18
CA ARG A 134 -11.06 -3.12 -18.45
C ARG A 134 -10.51 -2.76 -17.07
N PRO A 135 -11.37 -2.45 -16.09
CA PRO A 135 -10.91 -2.02 -14.78
C PRO A 135 -10.27 -3.18 -14.01
N ILE A 136 -9.14 -2.90 -13.37
CA ILE A 136 -8.49 -3.77 -12.40
C ILE A 136 -9.20 -3.66 -11.06
N LEU A 137 -9.56 -2.45 -10.65
CA LEU A 137 -10.33 -2.19 -9.43
C LEU A 137 -11.67 -1.58 -9.75
N ARG A 138 -12.70 -1.96 -9.00
CA ARG A 138 -14.02 -1.34 -9.04
C ARG A 138 -14.53 -1.14 -7.62
N ALA A 139 -14.81 0.11 -7.25
CA ALA A 139 -15.53 0.45 -6.04
C ALA A 139 -17.04 0.52 -6.34
N ALA A 140 -17.84 -0.04 -5.45
CA ALA A 140 -19.29 -0.06 -5.52
C ALA A 140 -19.89 -0.12 -4.12
N ARG A 141 -21.18 0.17 -4.02
CA ARG A 141 -21.95 -0.02 -2.80
C ARG A 141 -23.28 -0.67 -3.16
N GLU A 142 -23.49 -1.86 -2.63
CA GLU A 142 -24.81 -2.50 -2.61
C GLU A 142 -25.38 -2.35 -1.20
N ARG A 143 -25.42 -3.44 -0.43
CA ARG A 143 -25.69 -3.39 1.02
C ARG A 143 -24.52 -2.78 1.80
N PHE A 144 -23.30 -3.06 1.37
CA PHE A 144 -22.06 -2.64 2.01
C PHE A 144 -21.11 -2.04 0.99
N GLU A 145 -20.19 -1.20 1.47
CA GLU A 145 -19.08 -0.68 0.68
C GLU A 145 -18.18 -1.83 0.22
N THR A 146 -17.93 -1.91 -1.07
CA THR A 146 -17.22 -3.01 -1.70
C THR A 146 -16.20 -2.51 -2.70
N VAL A 147 -15.01 -3.11 -2.69
CA VAL A 147 -14.00 -2.96 -3.74
C VAL A 147 -13.69 -4.33 -4.31
N THR A 148 -13.82 -4.49 -5.62
CA THR A 148 -13.50 -5.72 -6.35
C THR A 148 -12.20 -5.54 -7.13
N VAL A 149 -11.31 -6.52 -7.04
CA VAL A 149 -10.06 -6.62 -7.80
C VAL A 149 -10.20 -7.72 -8.85
N ASP A 150 -9.99 -7.42 -10.13
CA ASP A 150 -9.93 -8.42 -11.20
C ASP A 150 -8.59 -9.17 -11.14
N LEU A 151 -8.64 -10.42 -10.67
CA LEU A 151 -7.44 -11.23 -10.44
C LEU A 151 -6.80 -11.74 -11.74
N ARG A 152 -7.51 -11.67 -12.87
CA ARG A 152 -6.91 -11.95 -14.19
C ARG A 152 -5.86 -10.92 -14.57
N GLN A 153 -5.94 -9.73 -13.96
CA GLN A 153 -5.01 -8.61 -14.15
C GLN A 153 -4.11 -8.40 -12.93
N VAL A 154 -4.05 -9.38 -12.01
CA VAL A 154 -3.31 -9.24 -10.73
C VAL A 154 -1.85 -8.87 -10.92
N ARG A 155 -1.20 -9.35 -12.00
CA ARG A 155 0.20 -9.06 -12.31
C ARG A 155 0.48 -7.59 -12.53
N GLU A 156 -0.52 -6.81 -12.92
CA GLU A 156 -0.40 -5.35 -13.08
C GLU A 156 -0.43 -4.63 -11.73
N VAL A 157 -1.02 -5.24 -10.70
CA VAL A 157 -1.04 -4.71 -9.34
C VAL A 157 0.33 -4.93 -8.69
N ASP A 158 0.91 -3.86 -8.17
CA ASP A 158 2.09 -3.91 -7.30
C ASP A 158 1.65 -3.96 -5.83
N ARG A 159 0.81 -3.00 -5.42
CA ARG A 159 0.37 -2.85 -4.03
C ARG A 159 -1.00 -2.19 -3.94
N LEU A 160 -1.78 -2.62 -2.95
CA LEU A 160 -3.07 -2.02 -2.56
C LEU A 160 -3.05 -1.66 -1.08
N LEU A 161 -3.78 -0.61 -0.72
CA LEU A 161 -4.10 -0.22 0.65
C LEU A 161 -5.59 0.06 0.75
N PHE A 162 -6.28 -0.74 1.55
CA PHE A 162 -7.67 -0.53 1.92
C PHE A 162 -7.74 0.30 3.19
N TYR A 163 -8.55 1.35 3.16
CA TYR A 163 -8.77 2.25 4.29
C TYR A 163 -10.26 2.57 4.40
N ALA A 164 -10.70 2.87 5.61
CA ALA A 164 -12.05 3.36 5.87
C ALA A 164 -12.02 4.77 6.45
N PHE A 165 -13.07 5.55 6.17
CA PHE A 165 -13.20 6.95 6.56
C PHE A 165 -14.68 7.35 6.70
N SER A 166 -14.93 8.52 7.27
CA SER A 166 -16.26 9.15 7.31
C SER A 166 -16.47 10.04 6.09
N ALA A 167 -17.57 9.85 5.35
CA ALA A 167 -17.91 10.72 4.22
C ALA A 167 -18.15 12.17 4.68
N SER A 168 -18.86 12.35 5.79
CA SER A 168 -19.13 13.65 6.42
C SER A 168 -17.91 14.26 7.11
N GLY A 169 -16.84 13.47 7.31
CA GLY A 169 -15.68 13.86 8.13
C GLY A 169 -15.95 13.87 9.63
N GLY A 170 -17.10 13.35 10.07
CA GLY A 170 -17.48 13.22 11.47
C GLY A 170 -16.86 12.01 12.16
N GLU A 171 -17.17 11.85 13.45
CA GLU A 171 -16.69 10.72 14.25
C GLU A 171 -17.45 9.44 13.88
N ILE A 172 -16.71 8.34 13.70
CA ILE A 172 -17.30 7.01 13.49
C ILE A 172 -17.07 6.16 14.72
N ALA A 173 -18.12 5.48 15.17
CA ALA A 173 -17.99 4.33 16.07
C ALA A 173 -17.52 3.13 15.25
N TRP A 174 -16.20 2.98 15.11
CA TRP A 174 -15.62 1.94 14.26
C TRP A 174 -16.05 0.56 14.73
N GLY A 175 -16.66 -0.21 13.84
CA GLY A 175 -17.18 -1.53 14.13
C GLY A 175 -17.50 -2.30 12.87
N GLY A 176 -17.56 -3.62 13.01
CA GLY A 176 -17.81 -4.53 11.88
C GLY A 176 -16.55 -5.27 11.45
N THR A 177 -16.54 -5.73 10.21
CA THR A 177 -15.47 -6.59 9.68
C THR A 177 -15.22 -6.31 8.21
N LEU A 178 -13.95 -6.06 7.88
CA LEU A 178 -13.50 -6.09 6.50
C LEU A 178 -13.35 -7.56 6.10
N THR A 179 -14.21 -7.99 5.18
CA THR A 179 -14.18 -9.35 4.64
C THR A 179 -13.46 -9.33 3.29
N VAL A 180 -12.52 -10.25 3.08
CA VAL A 180 -11.89 -10.49 1.78
C VAL A 180 -12.28 -11.89 1.30
N THR A 181 -12.96 -11.98 0.16
CA THR A 181 -13.41 -13.24 -0.43
C THR A 181 -12.79 -13.48 -1.80
N THR A 182 -12.50 -14.76 -2.06
CA THR A 182 -11.99 -15.26 -3.35
C THR A 182 -13.08 -16.10 -4.03
N LEU A 183 -12.99 -16.27 -5.35
CA LEU A 183 -13.95 -17.09 -6.11
C LEU A 183 -14.08 -18.53 -5.59
N GLY A 184 -12.99 -19.11 -5.06
CA GLY A 184 -12.95 -20.47 -4.53
C GLY A 184 -13.39 -20.63 -3.06
N GLY A 185 -14.11 -19.64 -2.52
CA GLY A 185 -14.65 -19.68 -1.15
C GLY A 185 -13.62 -19.50 -0.03
N GLY A 186 -12.39 -19.09 -0.37
CA GLY A 186 -11.44 -18.59 0.62
C GLY A 186 -11.93 -17.27 1.19
N ARG A 187 -11.93 -17.14 2.52
CA ARG A 187 -12.49 -15.98 3.22
C ARG A 187 -11.54 -15.52 4.33
N LEU A 188 -11.19 -14.24 4.29
CA LEU A 188 -10.46 -13.56 5.34
C LEU A 188 -11.37 -12.58 6.07
N GLU A 189 -11.16 -12.46 7.37
CA GLU A 189 -11.84 -11.46 8.20
C GLU A 189 -10.81 -10.61 8.92
N ILE A 190 -10.99 -9.30 8.83
CA ILE A 190 -10.20 -8.31 9.56
C ILE A 190 -11.20 -7.50 10.36
N PRO A 191 -11.28 -7.68 11.69
CA PRO A 191 -12.21 -6.89 12.49
C PRO A 191 -11.92 -5.40 12.33
N MET A 192 -12.92 -4.56 12.58
CA MET A 192 -12.79 -3.10 12.44
C MET A 192 -13.04 -2.35 13.75
N ASP A 193 -13.28 -3.05 14.85
CA ASP A 193 -13.66 -2.47 16.15
C ASP A 193 -12.58 -1.54 16.70
N ALA A 194 -12.90 -0.26 16.86
CA ALA A 194 -11.97 0.71 17.46
C ALA A 194 -12.77 1.79 18.21
N PRO A 195 -12.13 2.50 19.16
CA PRO A 195 -12.78 3.62 19.85
C PRO A 195 -13.30 4.67 18.86
N LYS A 196 -14.45 5.25 19.19
CA LYS A 196 -15.05 6.32 18.41
C LYS A 196 -14.03 7.45 18.18
N SER A 197 -13.80 7.83 16.93
CA SER A 197 -12.78 8.80 16.57
C SER A 197 -13.05 9.44 15.21
N LEU A 198 -12.45 10.61 15.01
CA LEU A 198 -12.36 11.29 13.72
C LEU A 198 -11.23 10.71 12.88
N GLY A 199 -11.41 10.63 11.56
CA GLY A 199 -10.31 10.44 10.62
C GLY A 199 -10.46 9.22 9.72
N VAL A 200 -9.31 8.63 9.39
CA VAL A 200 -9.14 7.56 8.42
C VAL A 200 -8.38 6.42 9.07
N THR A 201 -8.92 5.21 8.97
CA THR A 201 -8.31 3.99 9.53
C THR A 201 -7.80 3.12 8.39
N PRO A 202 -6.48 2.85 8.30
CA PRO A 202 -5.97 1.80 7.42
C PRO A 202 -6.46 0.45 7.93
N LEU A 203 -6.94 -0.40 7.01
CA LEU A 203 -7.51 -1.70 7.36
C LEU A 203 -6.60 -2.83 6.93
N ALA A 204 -6.15 -2.80 5.69
CA ALA A 204 -5.33 -3.86 5.12
C ALA A 204 -4.43 -3.35 4.00
N THR A 205 -3.23 -3.91 3.90
CA THR A 205 -2.41 -3.83 2.69
C THR A 205 -2.41 -5.17 1.96
N VAL A 206 -2.28 -5.09 0.63
CA VAL A 206 -2.09 -6.27 -0.22
C VAL A 206 -0.87 -6.04 -1.08
N TYR A 207 0.05 -7.00 -1.04
CA TYR A 207 1.26 -7.01 -1.86
C TYR A 207 1.14 -8.11 -2.90
N ASN A 208 1.60 -7.82 -4.13
CA ASN A 208 1.77 -8.86 -5.14
C ASN A 208 3.21 -9.38 -5.11
N VAL A 209 3.40 -10.60 -4.64
CA VAL A 209 4.69 -11.31 -4.61
C VAL A 209 4.64 -12.41 -5.66
N ASP A 210 5.25 -12.15 -6.83
CA ASP A 210 5.33 -13.09 -7.95
C ASP A 210 3.98 -13.69 -8.39
N GLY A 211 2.90 -12.91 -8.31
CA GLY A 211 1.54 -13.31 -8.66
C GLY A 211 0.76 -13.97 -7.52
N GLU A 212 1.37 -14.16 -6.34
CA GLU A 212 0.64 -14.49 -5.11
C GLU A 212 0.34 -13.21 -4.32
N LEU A 213 -0.90 -13.06 -3.87
CA LEU A 213 -1.30 -11.92 -3.05
C LEU A 213 -1.04 -12.22 -1.57
N VAL A 214 -0.27 -11.34 -0.94
CA VAL A 214 -0.03 -11.35 0.51
C VAL A 214 -0.89 -10.26 1.13
N VAL A 215 -1.84 -10.67 1.98
CA VAL A 215 -2.74 -9.77 2.70
C VAL A 215 -2.20 -9.55 4.10
N ARG A 216 -2.11 -8.29 4.52
CA ARG A 216 -1.70 -7.88 5.85
C ARG A 216 -2.76 -6.98 6.47
N ALA A 217 -3.29 -7.36 7.63
CA ALA A 217 -4.06 -6.46 8.48
C ALA A 217 -3.14 -5.39 9.07
N GLU A 218 -3.56 -4.13 9.00
CA GLU A 218 -2.76 -3.01 9.49
C GLU A 218 -3.15 -2.58 10.91
N PRO A 219 -2.20 -1.97 11.66
CA PRO A 219 -2.51 -1.33 12.93
C PRO A 219 -3.57 -0.25 12.73
N ARG A 220 -4.56 -0.19 13.62
CA ARG A 220 -5.68 0.75 13.56
C ARG A 220 -5.29 2.11 14.12
N GLU A 221 -4.22 2.69 13.59
CA GLU A 221 -3.84 4.06 13.87
C GLU A 221 -4.69 4.99 13.00
N VAL A 222 -5.48 5.83 13.64
CA VAL A 222 -6.37 6.75 12.94
C VAL A 222 -5.56 7.95 12.47
N GLY A 223 -5.32 8.03 11.16
CA GLY A 223 -4.74 9.20 10.53
C GLY A 223 -5.81 10.29 10.34
N PRO A 224 -5.44 11.58 10.30
CA PRO A 224 -6.43 12.65 10.24
C PRO A 224 -7.08 12.78 8.86
N THR A 225 -6.36 12.42 7.77
CA THR A 225 -6.81 12.59 6.39
C THR A 225 -6.47 11.39 5.52
N VAL A 226 -7.20 11.21 4.41
CA VAL A 226 -6.97 10.10 3.48
C VAL A 226 -5.57 10.23 2.86
N ARG A 227 -5.20 11.45 2.48
CA ARG A 227 -3.89 11.77 1.94
C ARG A 227 -2.77 11.35 2.89
N GLU A 228 -2.85 11.71 4.17
CA GLU A 228 -1.80 11.39 5.14
C GLU A 228 -1.66 9.88 5.38
N VAL A 229 -2.78 9.16 5.47
CA VAL A 229 -2.74 7.69 5.53
C VAL A 229 -2.09 7.12 4.27
N CYS A 230 -2.46 7.58 3.09
CA CYS A 230 -1.83 7.12 1.84
C CYS A 230 -0.32 7.39 1.83
N LEU A 231 0.10 8.59 2.25
CA LEU A 231 1.51 8.98 2.33
C LEU A 231 2.30 8.13 3.34
N ALA A 232 1.75 7.89 4.53
CA ALA A 232 2.38 7.05 5.56
C ALA A 232 2.64 5.61 5.08
N PHE A 233 1.79 5.12 4.17
CA PHE A 233 1.93 3.82 3.54
C PHE A 233 2.73 3.85 2.21
N GLY A 234 3.30 4.98 1.81
CA GLY A 234 4.16 5.11 0.63
C GLY A 234 3.41 5.23 -0.70
N PHE A 235 2.17 5.73 -0.68
CA PHE A 235 1.41 6.14 -1.86
C PHE A 235 1.58 7.66 -2.08
N ASP A 236 2.79 8.05 -2.47
CA ASP A 236 3.26 9.44 -2.61
C ASP A 236 2.97 10.08 -3.98
N ARG A 237 2.50 9.28 -4.94
CA ARG A 237 2.22 9.72 -6.32
C ARG A 237 0.74 9.91 -6.64
N ILE A 238 -0.13 9.90 -5.63
CA ILE A 238 -1.55 10.20 -5.81
C ILE A 238 -1.70 11.72 -5.89
N ALA A 239 -2.40 12.22 -6.91
CA ALA A 239 -2.78 13.62 -7.01
C ALA A 239 -4.04 13.86 -6.16
N TRP A 240 -4.11 15.03 -5.50
CA TRP A 240 -5.16 15.37 -4.54
C TRP A 240 -5.74 16.74 -4.83
N LEU A 241 -7.06 16.85 -4.82
CA LEU A 241 -7.77 18.15 -4.81
C LEU A 241 -7.72 18.78 -3.41
N ASP A 242 -7.92 17.94 -2.40
CA ASP A 242 -7.92 18.29 -0.98
C ASP A 242 -7.42 17.07 -0.16
N PRO A 243 -7.27 17.17 1.18
CA PRO A 243 -6.75 16.05 1.98
C PRO A 243 -7.56 14.73 1.95
N ARG A 244 -8.77 14.72 1.40
CA ARG A 244 -9.67 13.56 1.30
C ARG A 244 -9.99 13.13 -0.13
N THR A 245 -9.88 14.04 -1.10
CA THR A 245 -10.35 13.82 -2.47
C THR A 245 -9.19 13.59 -3.44
N PRO A 246 -8.94 12.35 -3.87
CA PRO A 246 -7.99 12.06 -4.94
C PRO A 246 -8.54 12.54 -6.29
N VAL A 247 -7.64 12.85 -7.23
CA VAL A 247 -7.99 13.17 -8.63
C VAL A 247 -7.33 12.17 -9.59
N ALA A 248 -7.99 11.95 -10.72
CA ALA A 248 -7.58 10.99 -11.76
C ALA A 248 -6.31 11.41 -12.51
#